data_AF-A0A4S8JE01-F1
#
_entry.id   AF-A0A4S8JE01-F1
#
_cell.length_a   1.000
_cell.length_b   1.000
_cell.length_c   1.000
_cell.angle_alpha   90.00
_cell.angle_beta   90.00
_cell.angle_gamma   90.00
#
_symmetry.space_group_name_H-M   'P 1'
#
loop_
_entity.id
_entity.type
_entity.pdbx_description
1 polymer ?
#
loop_
_entity_poly.entity_id
_entity_poly.type
_entity_poly.pdbx_seq_one_letter_code
_entity_poly.pdbx_strand_id
1 'polypeptide(L)'
;MMQILTPIVSTRPLFNIDYLDNMDITYLQLEQTRAHVASTVQCYMKEYGTNVQVACKKLQDLVEDAWKDINEECLNPTVFPTALLERAVNFSRMMENIYKQVDGYTNSSAKMKYYISLLLVHPIPI
;
A
#
# COMPACT_ATOMS: atom_id res chain seq x y z
N MET A 1 17.98 22.48 -10.90
CA MET A 1 18.39 21.63 -12.05
C MET A 1 18.09 20.18 -11.68
N MET A 2 16.98 19.66 -12.22
CA MET A 2 16.65 18.25 -12.48
C MET A 2 16.98 17.17 -11.40
N GLN A 3 16.04 16.87 -10.50
CA GLN A 3 16.03 15.60 -9.72
C GLN A 3 14.63 14.98 -9.51
N ILE A 4 13.56 15.45 -10.18
CA ILE A 4 12.19 14.90 -9.96
C ILE A 4 11.79 13.87 -11.03
N LEU A 5 12.74 13.36 -11.82
CA LEU A 5 12.46 12.37 -12.87
C LEU A 5 13.38 11.15 -12.78
N THR A 6 13.56 10.61 -11.58
CA THR A 6 13.87 9.18 -11.50
C THR A 6 12.61 8.43 -11.94
N PRO A 7 12.71 7.50 -12.90
CA PRO A 7 11.58 6.68 -13.30
C PRO A 7 11.01 5.97 -12.05
N ILE A 8 9.69 5.93 -11.94
CA ILE A 8 8.92 5.20 -10.92
C ILE A 8 9.24 3.67 -10.94
N VAL A 9 10.07 3.23 -11.88
CA VAL A 9 10.45 1.85 -12.18
C VAL A 9 11.32 1.18 -11.10
N SER A 10 11.83 1.89 -10.08
CA SER A 10 12.78 1.31 -9.11
C SER A 10 12.41 1.50 -7.64
N THR A 11 11.15 1.21 -7.26
CA THR A 11 10.84 0.79 -5.88
C THR A 11 10.45 -0.68 -5.79
N ARG A 12 10.96 -1.54 -6.69
CA ARG A 12 11.04 -2.99 -6.42
C ARG A 12 12.08 -3.24 -5.32
N PRO A 13 11.71 -3.61 -4.09
CA PRO A 13 12.14 -4.88 -3.56
C PRO A 13 11.21 -5.94 -4.15
N LEU A 14 11.79 -7.05 -4.54
CA LEU A 14 11.10 -8.28 -4.88
C LEU A 14 9.98 -8.52 -3.85
N PHE A 15 8.73 -8.37 -4.27
CA PHE A 15 7.58 -8.85 -3.52
C PHE A 15 7.76 -10.36 -3.43
N ASN A 16 8.27 -10.81 -2.29
CA ASN A 16 8.28 -12.22 -1.98
C ASN A 16 6.82 -12.56 -1.66
N ILE A 17 6.13 -13.14 -2.65
CA ILE A 17 4.69 -13.46 -2.62
C ILE A 17 4.33 -14.21 -1.33
N ASP A 18 5.25 -15.06 -0.83
CA ASP A 18 5.06 -15.84 0.39
C ASP A 18 4.98 -15.00 1.69
N TYR A 19 5.55 -13.79 1.71
CA TYR A 19 5.55 -12.93 2.90
C TYR A 19 4.29 -12.08 3.02
N LEU A 20 3.69 -11.68 1.90
CA LEU A 20 2.48 -10.86 1.89
C LEU A 20 1.23 -11.69 2.17
N ASP A 21 1.14 -12.92 1.64
CA ASP A 21 0.02 -13.81 1.91
C ASP A 21 -0.13 -14.11 3.42
N ASN A 22 0.99 -14.29 4.12
CA ASN A 22 0.98 -14.49 5.57
C ASN A 22 0.52 -13.23 6.34
N MET A 23 0.84 -12.03 5.85
CA MET A 23 0.37 -10.80 6.47
C MET A 23 -1.12 -10.58 6.30
N ASP A 24 -1.65 -10.76 5.09
CA ASP A 24 -3.08 -10.56 4.84
C ASP A 24 -3.91 -11.54 5.68
N ILE A 25 -3.44 -12.77 5.85
CA ILE A 25 -4.04 -13.77 6.75
C ILE A 25 -3.93 -13.33 8.22
N THR A 26 -2.77 -12.85 8.66
CA THR A 26 -2.55 -12.40 10.05
C THR A 26 -3.40 -11.18 10.39
N TYR A 27 -3.49 -10.22 9.47
CA TYR A 27 -4.36 -9.05 9.59
C TYR A 27 -5.83 -9.45 9.59
N LEU A 28 -6.24 -10.35 8.71
CA LEU A 28 -7.60 -10.88 8.69
C LEU A 28 -7.99 -11.55 10.02
N GLN A 29 -7.08 -12.33 10.62
CA GLN A 29 -7.31 -12.94 11.92
C GLN A 29 -7.49 -11.89 13.04
N LEU A 30 -6.66 -10.84 13.04
CA LEU A 30 -6.79 -9.73 13.99
C LEU A 30 -8.12 -9.00 13.82
N GLU A 31 -8.52 -8.70 12.58
CA GLU A 31 -9.80 -8.05 12.29
C GLU A 31 -11.00 -8.92 12.69
N GLN A 32 -10.91 -10.24 12.51
CA GLN A 32 -11.95 -11.17 12.98
C GLN A 32 -12.12 -11.16 14.50
N THR A 33 -11.04 -10.95 15.28
CA THR A 33 -11.15 -10.84 16.74
C THR A 33 -11.83 -9.55 17.21
N ARG A 34 -11.93 -8.53 16.35
CA ARG A 34 -12.51 -7.21 16.68
C ARG A 34 -14.03 -7.12 16.50
N ALA A 35 -14.69 -8.21 16.07
CA ALA A 35 -16.16 -8.31 15.87
C ALA A 35 -16.80 -7.23 14.96
N HIS A 36 -16.00 -6.55 14.14
CA HIS A 36 -16.45 -5.48 13.25
C HIS A 36 -16.95 -6.01 11.89
N VAL A 37 -17.45 -5.08 11.06
CA VAL A 37 -17.89 -5.25 9.66
C VAL A 37 -17.03 -6.23 8.87
N ALA A 38 -17.66 -7.01 7.98
CA ALA A 38 -16.97 -7.97 7.12
C ALA A 38 -15.83 -7.30 6.33
N SER A 39 -14.62 -7.83 6.47
CA SER A 39 -13.43 -7.38 5.74
C SER A 39 -13.58 -7.61 4.23
N THR A 40 -12.84 -6.84 3.42
CA THR A 40 -12.81 -7.03 1.95
C THR A 40 -12.46 -8.47 1.55
N VAL A 41 -11.53 -9.10 2.28
CA VAL A 41 -11.17 -10.52 2.06
C VAL A 41 -12.36 -11.44 2.32
N GLN A 42 -13.10 -11.24 3.43
CA GLN A 42 -14.29 -12.03 3.73
C GLN A 42 -15.41 -11.80 2.71
N CYS A 43 -15.61 -10.56 2.28
CA CYS A 43 -16.58 -10.24 1.23
C CYS A 43 -16.23 -10.98 -0.06
N TYR A 44 -14.97 -10.94 -0.49
CA TYR A 44 -14.49 -11.66 -1.68
C TYR A 44 -14.67 -13.17 -1.54
N MET A 45 -14.26 -13.76 -0.42
CA MET A 45 -14.43 -15.19 -0.16
C MET A 45 -15.91 -15.60 -0.22
N LYS A 46 -16.80 -14.80 0.35
CA LYS A 46 -18.25 -15.07 0.36
C LYS A 46 -18.87 -14.93 -1.03
N GLU A 47 -18.48 -13.90 -1.78
CA GLU A 47 -19.03 -13.61 -3.10
C GLU A 47 -18.59 -14.64 -4.15
N TYR A 48 -17.32 -15.06 -4.12
CA TYR A 48 -16.73 -15.92 -5.12
C TYR A 48 -16.51 -17.37 -4.66
N GLY A 49 -16.87 -17.70 -3.41
CA GLY A 49 -16.71 -19.05 -2.85
C GLY A 49 -15.25 -19.50 -2.72
N THR A 50 -14.31 -18.55 -2.55
CA THR A 50 -12.87 -18.83 -2.53
C THR A 50 -12.33 -19.04 -1.11
N ASN A 51 -11.14 -19.64 -1.00
CA ASN A 51 -10.38 -19.62 0.25
C ASN A 51 -9.64 -18.27 0.45
N VAL A 52 -9.06 -18.09 1.64
CA VAL A 52 -8.37 -16.84 2.02
C VAL A 52 -7.18 -16.55 1.12
N GLN A 53 -6.37 -17.55 0.75
CA GLN A 53 -5.18 -17.35 -0.08
C GLN A 53 -5.56 -16.84 -1.48
N VAL A 54 -6.59 -17.43 -2.08
CA VAL A 54 -7.10 -17.01 -3.40
C VAL A 54 -7.68 -15.60 -3.33
N ALA A 55 -8.41 -15.28 -2.26
CA ALA A 55 -8.97 -13.94 -2.06
C ALA A 55 -7.88 -12.88 -1.88
N CYS A 56 -6.88 -13.13 -1.02
CA CYS A 56 -5.75 -12.20 -0.81
C CYS A 56 -4.99 -11.97 -2.12
N LYS A 57 -4.61 -13.04 -2.82
CA LYS A 57 -3.93 -12.94 -4.12
C LYS A 57 -4.74 -12.12 -5.12
N LYS A 58 -6.06 -12.33 -5.20
CA LYS A 58 -6.91 -11.58 -6.13
C LYS A 58 -7.02 -10.10 -5.78
N LEU A 59 -7.07 -9.77 -4.49
CA LEU A 59 -7.06 -8.38 -4.03
C LEU A 59 -5.70 -7.72 -4.28
N GLN A 60 -4.60 -8.45 -4.15
CA GLN A 60 -3.27 -7.97 -4.51
C GLN A 60 -3.17 -7.72 -6.03
N ASP A 61 -3.63 -8.63 -6.88
CA ASP A 61 -3.69 -8.46 -8.34
C ASP A 61 -4.43 -7.13 -8.68
N LEU A 62 -5.56 -6.85 -8.03
CA LEU A 62 -6.33 -5.62 -8.23
C LEU A 62 -5.58 -4.35 -7.79
N VAL A 63 -4.79 -4.41 -6.72
CA VAL A 63 -3.93 -3.30 -6.29
C VAL A 63 -2.81 -3.07 -7.30
N GLU A 64 -2.20 -4.13 -7.83
CA GLU A 64 -1.18 -4.02 -8.86
C GLU A 64 -1.71 -3.41 -10.15
N ASP A 65 -2.91 -3.82 -10.58
CA ASP A 65 -3.56 -3.26 -11.76
C ASP A 65 -3.92 -1.79 -11.55
N ALA A 66 -4.46 -1.41 -10.39
CA ALA A 66 -4.72 -0.01 -10.06
C ALA A 66 -3.44 0.85 -10.07
N TRP A 67 -2.29 0.30 -9.67
CA TRP A 67 -1.01 0.99 -9.79
C TRP A 67 -0.57 1.20 -11.24
N LYS A 68 -0.85 0.25 -12.14
CA LYS A 68 -0.56 0.40 -13.57
C LYS A 68 -1.42 1.52 -14.16
N ASP A 69 -2.71 1.55 -13.82
CA ASP A 69 -3.63 2.60 -14.27
C ASP A 69 -3.17 3.99 -13.80
N ILE A 70 -2.80 4.14 -12.52
CA ILE A 70 -2.25 5.40 -11.98
C ILE A 70 -1.02 5.84 -12.77
N ASN A 71 -0.11 4.91 -13.08
CA ASN A 71 1.11 5.22 -13.81
C ASN A 71 0.82 5.63 -15.26
N GLU A 72 -0.09 4.95 -15.94
CA GLU A 72 -0.52 5.29 -17.30
C GLU A 72 -1.14 6.69 -17.35
N GLU A 73 -2.11 6.96 -16.47
CA GLU A 73 -2.79 8.26 -16.39
C GLU A 73 -1.84 9.41 -16.04
N CYS A 74 -0.80 9.16 -15.22
CA CYS A 74 0.21 10.18 -14.90
C CYS A 74 1.19 10.46 -16.06
N LEU A 75 1.34 9.53 -17.01
CA LEU A 75 2.22 9.68 -18.17
C LEU A 75 1.49 10.29 -19.37
N ASN A 76 0.17 10.16 -19.44
CA ASN A 76 -0.65 10.67 -20.53
C ASN A 76 -0.96 12.18 -20.37
N PRO A 77 -1.17 12.92 -21.48
CA PRO A 77 -1.70 14.27 -21.42
C PRO A 77 -3.03 14.29 -20.67
N THR A 78 -3.13 15.15 -19.66
CA THR A 78 -4.27 15.19 -18.74
C THR A 78 -4.82 16.60 -18.61
N VAL A 79 -6.14 16.70 -18.43
CA VAL A 79 -6.84 17.97 -18.14
C VAL A 79 -6.67 18.42 -16.69
N PHE A 80 -6.17 17.53 -15.83
CA PHE A 80 -5.99 17.81 -14.41
C PHE A 80 -4.64 18.47 -14.13
N PRO A 81 -4.57 19.40 -13.16
CA PRO A 81 -3.30 19.96 -12.73
C PRO A 81 -2.38 18.88 -12.15
N THR A 82 -1.10 18.90 -12.51
CA THR A 82 -0.09 17.93 -12.01
C THR A 82 -0.08 17.85 -10.48
N ALA A 83 -0.21 18.98 -9.77
CA ALA A 83 -0.25 19.00 -8.31
C ALA A 83 -1.43 18.20 -7.71
N LEU A 84 -2.55 18.09 -8.43
CA LEU A 84 -3.69 17.26 -8.00
C LEU A 84 -3.37 15.78 -8.15
N LEU A 85 -2.76 15.39 -9.28
CA LEU A 85 -2.34 14.02 -9.54
C LEU A 85 -1.25 13.58 -8.56
N GLU A 86 -0.26 14.44 -8.30
CA GLU A 86 0.78 14.20 -7.29
C GLU A 86 0.19 13.95 -5.91
N ARG A 87 -0.87 14.66 -5.52
CA ARG A 87 -1.54 14.42 -4.24
C ARG A 87 -2.15 13.03 -4.18
N ALA A 88 -2.84 12.58 -5.23
CA ALA A 88 -3.42 11.24 -5.30
C ALA A 88 -2.33 10.16 -5.25
N VAL A 89 -1.27 10.31 -6.05
CA VAL A 89 -0.13 9.38 -6.06
C VAL A 89 0.56 9.32 -4.70
N ASN A 90 0.82 10.46 -4.07
CA ASN A 90 1.48 10.52 -2.76
C ASN A 90 0.60 9.92 -1.66
N PHE A 91 -0.73 10.07 -1.75
CA PHE A 91 -1.65 9.41 -0.84
C PHE A 91 -1.61 7.88 -0.98
N SER A 92 -1.62 7.35 -2.20
CA SER A 92 -1.49 5.91 -2.45
C SER A 92 -0.16 5.36 -1.90
N ARG A 93 0.96 6.06 -2.15
CA ARG A 93 2.28 5.71 -1.59
C ARG A 93 2.29 5.74 -0.06
N MET A 94 1.63 6.72 0.55
CA MET A 94 1.52 6.83 1.99
C MET A 94 0.76 5.63 2.56
N MET A 95 -0.38 5.26 1.98
CA MET A 95 -1.18 4.11 2.42
C MET A 95 -0.39 2.81 2.31
N GLU A 96 0.29 2.57 1.18
CA GLU A 96 1.14 1.40 1.02
C GLU A 96 2.20 1.34 2.12
N ASN A 97 2.90 2.44 2.40
CA ASN A 97 3.96 2.47 3.41
C ASN A 97 3.44 2.30 4.85
N ILE A 98 2.27 2.86 5.17
CA ILE A 98 1.65 2.75 6.50
C ILE A 98 1.27 1.29 6.78
N TYR A 99 0.71 0.59 5.79
CA TYR A 99 0.12 -0.75 5.96
C TYR A 99 1.01 -1.90 5.44
N LYS A 100 2.21 -1.61 4.94
CA LYS A 100 3.12 -2.60 4.32
C LYS A 100 3.48 -3.82 5.15
N GLN A 101 3.42 -3.72 6.48
CA GLN A 101 3.85 -4.80 7.38
C GLN A 101 2.86 -5.09 8.49
N VAL A 102 2.36 -4.02 9.09
CA VAL A 102 1.37 -4.03 10.17
C VAL A 102 0.46 -2.84 9.94
N ASP A 103 -0.62 -2.75 10.70
CA ASP A 103 -1.37 -1.50 10.84
C ASP A 103 -0.49 -0.45 11.55
N GLY A 104 0.36 0.22 10.78
CA GLY A 104 1.30 1.24 11.27
C GLY A 104 0.61 2.53 11.68
N TYR A 105 -0.66 2.71 11.30
CA TYR A 105 -1.48 3.85 11.68
C TYR A 105 -1.95 3.70 13.13
N THR A 106 -2.59 2.58 13.45
CA THR A 106 -3.08 2.31 14.82
C THR A 106 -1.93 1.88 15.73
N ASN A 107 -0.97 1.12 15.20
CA ASN A 107 0.20 0.65 15.94
C ASN A 107 1.51 1.21 15.35
N SER A 108 1.86 2.42 15.76
CA SER A 108 3.06 3.11 15.29
C SER A 108 4.38 2.54 15.82
N SER A 109 4.35 1.59 16.77
CA SER A 109 5.54 1.04 17.45
C SER A 109 6.51 0.31 16.53
N ALA A 110 6.06 -0.08 15.33
CA ALA A 110 6.88 -0.67 14.29
C ALA A 110 7.64 0.41 13.48
N LYS A 111 7.61 0.33 12.14
CA LYS A 111 8.39 1.22 11.25
C LYS A 111 7.95 2.68 11.26
N MET A 112 6.70 2.97 11.62
CA MET A 112 6.16 4.33 11.54
C MET A 112 6.89 5.31 12.47
N LYS A 113 7.13 4.91 13.73
CA LYS A 113 7.91 5.73 14.67
C LYS A 113 9.31 6.02 14.16
N TYR A 114 9.96 5.03 13.55
CA TYR A 114 11.28 5.20 12.92
C TYR A 114 11.25 6.21 11.77
N TYR A 115 10.27 6.13 10.86
CA TYR A 115 10.13 7.07 9.75
C TYR A 115 9.85 8.50 10.23
N ILE A 116 8.99 8.67 11.23
CA ILE A 116 8.72 9.98 11.86
C ILE A 116 10.00 10.55 12.47
N SER A 117 10.77 9.74 13.19
CA SER A 117 12.04 10.18 13.76
C SER A 117 13.04 10.64 12.71
N LEU A 118 13.17 9.93 11.59
CA LEU A 118 14.07 10.32 10.50
C LEU A 118 13.64 11.60 9.78
N LEU A 119 12.33 11.80 9.59
CA LEU A 119 11.82 12.90 8.77
C LEU A 119 11.59 14.19 9.56
N LEU A 120 11.22 14.08 10.85
CA LEU A 120 10.70 15.19 11.64
C LEU A 120 11.46 15.46 12.94
N VAL A 121 12.37 14.56 13.36
CA VAL A 121 13.11 14.70 14.63
C VAL A 121 14.62 14.85 14.40
N HIS A 122 15.21 13.99 13.58
CA HIS A 122 16.65 13.97 13.37
C HIS A 122 17.01 14.72 12.08
N PRO A 123 17.82 15.78 12.16
CA PRO A 123 18.30 16.46 10.96
C PRO A 123 19.27 15.57 10.19
N ILE A 124 19.34 15.77 8.87
CA ILE A 124 20.37 15.15 8.04
C ILE A 124 21.72 15.76 8.44
N PRO A 125 22.72 14.94 8.83
CA PRO A 125 24.06 15.44 9.13
C PRO A 125 24.64 16.19 7.92
N ILE A 126 25.26 17.33 8.18
CA ILE A 126 25.94 18.17 7.18
C ILE A 126 27.42 17.80 7.10
#